data_AF-A0A1G8QJ57-F1
#
_entry.id   AF-A0A1G8QJ57-F1
#
_cell.length_a   1.000
_cell.length_b   1.000
_cell.length_c   1.000
_cell.angle_alpha   90.00
_cell.angle_beta   90.00
_cell.angle_gamma   90.00
#
_symmetry.space_group_name_H-M   'P 1'
#
loop_
_entity.id
_entity.type
_entity.pdbx_description
1 polymer ?
#
loop_
_entity_poly.entity_id
_entity_poly.type
_entity_poly.pdbx_seq_one_letter_code
_entity_poly.pdbx_strand_id
1 'polypeptide(L)'
;MLHQGERAIRRRAGLTIDGGPGVGATIPPVAAEFLGRQRLVVIAAADENGAAWAGVLTGPPGFTTAPDDRTVVIDRLPEAGDPLAGRFDTEQDIGMLMIEPAGRKRMRVNGRARSRGNRLVVHTEQVYSNCPKYIQTRAHAADLPSTRRSAVVTGDLTTGQQRWIAAADTFFIGTYAAGHGADASHRGGNPGFVTVTGPRRLTWPDYAGNAMYMTLGNLQLQPRCGLLFLDWEHGHTLHVTGRARIDWDPGRAGAVPGAQRLIDFDVEQVVQIAGGIPQRWSFGQYSRFNPA
;
A
#
# COMPACT_ATOMS: atom_id res chain seq x y z
N MET A 1 20.24 2.99 -8.26
CA MET A 1 20.01 3.45 -9.65
C MET A 1 18.51 3.57 -9.84
N LEU A 2 18.02 4.65 -10.47
CA LEU A 2 16.58 4.82 -10.75
C LEU A 2 16.08 3.74 -11.72
N HIS A 3 14.96 3.10 -11.39
CA HIS A 3 14.35 2.05 -12.19
C HIS A 3 13.82 2.62 -13.52
N GLN A 4 13.88 1.84 -14.61
CA GLN A 4 13.46 2.26 -15.95
C GLN A 4 12.05 2.87 -16.00
N GLY A 5 11.09 2.28 -15.28
CA GLY A 5 9.75 2.83 -15.17
C GLY A 5 9.73 4.23 -14.54
N GLU A 6 10.48 4.45 -13.45
CA GLU A 6 10.58 5.76 -12.79
C GLU A 6 11.18 6.81 -13.72
N ARG A 7 12.21 6.45 -14.49
CA ARG A 7 12.82 7.33 -15.51
C ARG A 7 11.80 7.71 -16.59
N ALA A 8 10.99 6.77 -17.03
CA ALA A 8 9.94 7.02 -18.02
C ALA A 8 8.85 7.97 -17.46
N ILE A 9 8.41 7.77 -16.23
CA ILE A 9 7.46 8.65 -15.55
C ILE A 9 8.04 10.06 -15.38
N ARG A 10 9.29 10.19 -14.91
CA ARG A 10 9.96 11.48 -14.74
C ARG A 10 10.06 12.24 -16.07
N ARG A 11 10.51 11.58 -17.13
CA ARG A 11 10.59 12.18 -18.47
C ARG A 11 9.23 12.70 -18.92
N ARG A 12 8.18 11.88 -18.76
CA ARG A 12 6.82 12.26 -19.16
C ARG A 12 6.22 13.37 -18.29
N ALA A 13 6.69 13.50 -17.05
CA ALA A 13 6.36 14.58 -16.14
C ALA A 13 7.25 15.84 -16.32
N GLY A 14 8.18 15.86 -17.28
CA GLY A 14 9.09 16.98 -17.51
C GLY A 14 10.14 17.18 -16.43
N LEU A 15 10.46 16.15 -15.64
CA LEU A 15 11.43 16.20 -14.55
C LEU A 15 12.80 15.68 -14.98
N THR A 16 13.86 16.22 -14.37
CA THR A 16 15.24 15.75 -14.58
C THR A 16 15.41 14.30 -14.08
N ILE A 17 16.26 13.55 -14.79
CA ILE A 17 16.52 12.12 -14.53
C ILE A 17 17.65 11.95 -13.50
N ASP A 18 18.34 13.02 -13.15
CA ASP A 18 19.46 12.99 -12.20
C ASP A 18 18.98 12.81 -10.75
N GLY A 19 19.72 11.97 -10.01
CA GLY A 19 19.58 11.81 -8.56
C GLY A 19 18.20 11.39 -8.07
N GLY A 20 17.99 10.08 -7.89
CA GLY A 20 16.98 9.62 -6.95
C GLY A 20 17.44 9.93 -5.52
N PRO A 21 16.54 10.15 -4.54
CA PRO A 21 16.96 10.19 -3.15
C PRO A 21 17.76 8.91 -2.83
N GLY A 22 18.79 9.02 -2.00
CA GLY A 22 19.65 7.90 -1.62
C GLY A 22 18.86 6.84 -0.87
N VAL A 23 18.25 5.92 -1.64
CA VAL A 23 17.59 4.73 -1.12
C VAL A 23 18.65 3.66 -0.98
N GLY A 24 18.97 3.33 0.27
CA GLY A 24 19.88 2.25 0.61
C GLY A 24 19.13 1.08 1.19
N ALA A 25 19.83 -0.04 1.32
CA ALA A 25 19.31 -1.25 1.92
C ALA A 25 19.49 -1.29 3.46
N THR A 26 20.29 -0.39 4.03
CA THR A 26 20.56 -0.34 5.47
C THR A 26 19.38 0.25 6.24
N ILE A 27 19.09 -0.31 7.42
CA ILE A 27 18.10 0.13 8.39
C ILE A 27 18.81 0.99 9.46
N PRO A 28 18.69 2.32 9.43
CA PRO A 28 19.26 3.17 10.47
C PRO A 28 18.60 2.90 11.83
N PRO A 29 19.27 3.16 12.97
CA PRO A 29 18.69 2.95 14.30
C PRO A 29 17.33 3.62 14.51
N VAL A 30 17.14 4.84 13.99
CA VAL A 30 15.84 5.55 14.04
C VAL A 30 14.74 4.83 13.24
N ALA A 31 15.11 4.14 12.14
CA ALA A 31 14.18 3.34 11.37
C ALA A 31 13.80 2.05 12.10
N ALA A 32 14.78 1.40 12.75
CA ALA A 32 14.54 0.24 13.60
C ALA A 32 13.61 0.56 14.78
N GLU A 33 13.79 1.71 15.44
CA GLU A 33 12.86 2.17 16.49
C GLU A 33 11.46 2.42 15.92
N PHE A 34 11.36 3.09 14.77
CA PHE A 34 10.07 3.33 14.12
C PHE A 34 9.36 2.02 13.78
N LEU A 35 10.05 1.05 13.18
CA LEU A 35 9.56 -0.30 12.90
C LEU A 35 8.99 -0.98 14.17
N GLY A 36 9.77 -0.96 15.26
CA GLY A 36 9.40 -1.57 16.55
C GLY A 36 8.11 -1.02 17.16
N ARG A 37 7.74 0.23 16.85
CA ARG A 37 6.56 0.90 17.42
C ARG A 37 5.29 0.64 16.63
N GLN A 38 5.39 0.08 15.43
CA GLN A 38 4.22 -0.08 14.57
C GLN A 38 3.26 -1.12 15.11
N ARG A 39 1.97 -0.91 14.82
CA ARG A 39 0.87 -1.88 15.05
C ARG A 39 0.27 -2.43 13.77
N LEU A 40 0.66 -1.84 12.65
CA LEU A 40 0.14 -2.11 11.33
C LEU A 40 1.28 -1.96 10.32
N VAL A 41 1.44 -2.97 9.48
CA VAL A 41 2.36 -3.00 8.36
C VAL A 41 1.58 -3.42 7.13
N VAL A 42 1.63 -2.61 6.08
CA VAL A 42 1.09 -3.00 4.78
C VAL A 42 2.17 -3.70 4.00
N ILE A 43 1.83 -4.81 3.36
CA ILE A 43 2.72 -5.61 2.52
C ILE A 43 2.16 -5.70 1.11
N ALA A 44 3.04 -5.89 0.14
CA ALA A 44 2.69 -6.11 -1.25
C ALA A 44 3.61 -7.18 -1.86
N ALA A 45 3.02 -8.08 -2.63
CA ALA A 45 3.74 -9.08 -3.41
C ALA A 45 2.89 -9.52 -4.60
N ALA A 46 3.52 -10.18 -5.58
CA ALA A 46 2.81 -10.84 -6.66
C ALA A 46 2.40 -12.26 -6.26
N ASP A 47 1.31 -12.75 -6.83
CA ASP A 47 0.98 -14.18 -6.82
C ASP A 47 1.68 -14.92 -7.98
N GLU A 48 1.46 -16.24 -8.04
CA GLU A 48 2.02 -17.12 -9.07
C GLU A 48 1.59 -16.79 -10.50
N ASN A 49 0.48 -16.07 -10.67
CA ASN A 49 -0.03 -15.61 -11.96
C ASN A 49 0.44 -14.19 -12.29
N GLY A 50 1.30 -13.61 -11.46
CA GLY A 50 1.81 -12.25 -11.58
C GLY A 50 0.81 -11.17 -11.20
N ALA A 51 -0.34 -11.52 -10.60
CA ALA A 51 -1.25 -10.51 -10.05
C ALA A 51 -0.67 -9.95 -8.76
N ALA A 52 -0.53 -8.63 -8.70
CA ALA A 52 -0.04 -7.97 -7.50
C ALA A 52 -1.19 -7.80 -6.50
N TRP A 53 -0.87 -8.02 -5.23
CA TRP A 53 -1.79 -7.86 -4.11
C TRP A 53 -1.21 -6.91 -3.07
N ALA A 54 -2.10 -6.23 -2.35
CA ALA A 54 -1.78 -5.52 -1.12
C ALA A 54 -2.47 -6.23 0.05
N GLY A 55 -1.75 -6.41 1.14
CA GLY A 55 -2.24 -7.03 2.38
C GLY A 55 -1.81 -6.23 3.60
N VAL A 56 -2.30 -6.64 4.76
CA VAL A 56 -1.98 -5.99 6.04
C VAL A 56 -1.64 -7.03 7.09
N LEU A 57 -0.58 -6.77 7.83
CA LEU A 57 -0.19 -7.51 9.04
C LEU A 57 -0.32 -6.56 10.22
N THR A 58 -0.93 -7.05 11.30
CA THR A 58 -1.11 -6.27 12.52
C THR A 58 -0.69 -7.03 13.76
N GLY A 59 -0.31 -6.28 14.78
CA GLY A 59 0.15 -6.82 16.05
C GLY A 59 0.38 -5.72 17.09
N PRO A 60 0.70 -6.10 18.34
CA PRO A 60 1.14 -5.12 19.34
C PRO A 60 2.52 -4.54 18.94
N PRO A 61 2.92 -3.37 19.46
CA PRO A 61 4.28 -2.88 19.31
C PRO A 61 5.29 -3.96 19.70
N GLY A 62 6.35 -4.10 18.89
CA GLY A 62 7.33 -5.19 18.98
C GLY A 62 7.02 -6.39 18.08
N PHE A 63 5.84 -6.48 17.44
CA PHE A 63 5.58 -7.56 16.48
C PHE A 63 6.40 -7.44 15.19
N THR A 64 6.96 -6.27 14.92
CA THR A 64 7.93 -6.02 13.84
C THR A 64 9.22 -5.55 14.49
N THR A 65 10.36 -6.16 14.14
CA THR A 65 11.67 -5.84 14.70
C THR A 65 12.73 -5.81 13.61
N ALA A 66 13.87 -5.16 13.89
CA ALA A 66 15.05 -5.22 13.06
C ALA A 66 16.23 -5.75 13.91
N PRO A 67 16.53 -7.07 13.86
CA PRO A 67 17.61 -7.65 14.67
C PRO A 67 19.01 -7.20 14.26
N ASP A 68 19.15 -6.74 13.01
CA ASP A 68 20.37 -6.15 12.45
C ASP A 68 20.00 -5.01 11.50
N ASP A 69 20.98 -4.44 10.81
CA ASP A 69 20.79 -3.29 9.93
C ASP A 69 20.30 -3.67 8.51
N ARG A 70 19.98 -4.93 8.22
CA ARG A 70 19.56 -5.43 6.91
C ARG A 70 18.37 -6.40 6.93
N THR A 71 17.83 -6.65 8.11
CA THR A 71 16.77 -7.64 8.32
C THR A 71 15.61 -7.03 9.08
N VAL A 72 14.40 -7.24 8.58
CA VAL A 72 13.15 -7.00 9.33
C VAL A 72 12.50 -8.35 9.60
N VAL A 73 12.05 -8.56 10.84
CA VAL A 73 11.31 -9.75 11.26
C VAL A 73 9.92 -9.32 11.70
N ILE A 74 8.89 -9.94 11.14
CA ILE A 74 7.49 -9.74 11.53
C ILE A 74 6.98 -11.05 12.14
N ASP A 75 6.52 -11.02 13.38
CA ASP A 75 5.96 -12.17 14.13
C ASP A 75 4.53 -12.55 13.67
N ARG A 76 4.23 -12.30 12.39
CA ARG A 76 2.94 -12.56 11.74
C ARG A 76 3.18 -12.94 10.29
N LEU A 77 2.28 -13.80 9.79
CA LEU A 77 2.16 -14.15 8.39
C LEU A 77 0.74 -13.79 7.91
N PRO A 78 0.53 -13.61 6.60
CA PRO A 78 -0.81 -13.49 6.06
C PRO A 78 -1.63 -14.75 6.39
N GLU A 79 -2.78 -14.57 7.00
CA GLU A 79 -3.64 -15.67 7.45
C GLU A 79 -4.47 -16.26 6.31
N ALA A 80 -5.06 -17.43 6.54
CA ALA A 80 -5.97 -18.06 5.60
C ALA A 80 -7.07 -17.09 5.12
N GLY A 81 -7.33 -17.12 3.81
CA GLY A 81 -8.25 -16.21 3.12
C GLY A 81 -7.63 -14.85 2.74
N ASP A 82 -6.45 -14.49 3.25
CA ASP A 82 -5.67 -13.37 2.68
C ASP A 82 -5.11 -13.79 1.31
N PRO A 83 -5.17 -12.93 0.28
CA PRO A 83 -4.56 -13.24 -1.03
C PRO A 83 -3.05 -13.54 -0.96
N LEU A 84 -2.36 -13.06 0.07
CA LEU A 84 -0.93 -13.29 0.29
C LEU A 84 -0.62 -14.51 1.19
N ALA A 85 -1.64 -15.28 1.59
CA ALA A 85 -1.46 -16.50 2.38
C ALA A 85 -0.57 -17.52 1.65
N GLY A 86 0.42 -18.07 2.36
CA GLY A 86 1.38 -19.06 1.84
C GLY A 86 2.36 -18.52 0.78
N ARG A 87 2.24 -17.26 0.35
CA ARG A 87 3.06 -16.73 -0.75
C ARG A 87 4.56 -16.68 -0.40
N PHE A 88 4.87 -16.49 0.87
CA PHE A 88 6.25 -16.37 1.36
C PHE A 88 6.90 -17.71 1.74
N ASP A 89 6.27 -18.85 1.47
CA ASP A 89 6.89 -20.17 1.68
C ASP A 89 8.14 -20.35 0.81
N THR A 90 8.16 -19.65 -0.32
CA THR A 90 9.35 -19.43 -1.15
C THR A 90 9.79 -17.98 -1.06
N GLU A 91 11.09 -17.74 -1.22
CA GLU A 91 11.62 -16.38 -1.16
C GLU A 91 11.23 -15.59 -2.41
N GLN A 92 10.64 -14.42 -2.22
CA GLN A 92 10.15 -13.57 -3.29
C GLN A 92 10.27 -12.09 -2.93
N ASP A 93 9.98 -11.22 -3.89
CA ASP A 93 9.95 -9.78 -3.66
C ASP A 93 8.79 -9.37 -2.74
N ILE A 94 9.06 -8.43 -1.84
CA ILE A 94 8.08 -7.79 -0.98
C ILE A 94 8.25 -6.27 -1.01
N GLY A 95 7.14 -5.56 -1.10
CA GLY A 95 7.06 -4.15 -0.77
C GLY A 95 6.41 -3.98 0.59
N MET A 96 6.97 -3.14 1.46
CA MET A 96 6.35 -2.85 2.76
C MET A 96 6.19 -1.37 2.99
N LEU A 97 5.10 -1.03 3.66
CA LEU A 97 4.83 0.30 4.17
C LEU A 97 4.50 0.20 5.66
N MET A 98 5.35 0.83 6.46
CA MET A 98 5.08 1.15 7.84
C MET A 98 4.44 2.53 7.88
N ILE A 99 3.32 2.65 8.58
CA ILE A 99 2.57 3.91 8.67
C ILE A 99 2.07 4.12 10.10
N GLU A 100 2.33 5.31 10.62
CA GLU A 100 1.81 5.81 11.89
C GLU A 100 0.84 6.97 11.57
N PRO A 101 -0.47 6.70 11.42
CA PRO A 101 -1.44 7.72 11.06
C PRO A 101 -1.48 8.89 12.05
N ALA A 102 -1.41 8.60 13.36
CA ALA A 102 -1.44 9.61 14.42
C ALA A 102 -0.35 10.68 14.25
N GLY A 103 0.89 10.25 13.99
CA GLY A 103 2.04 11.13 13.78
C GLY A 103 2.24 11.58 12.33
N ARG A 104 1.39 11.11 11.39
CA ARG A 104 1.56 11.26 9.94
C ARG A 104 2.95 10.84 9.46
N LYS A 105 3.51 9.77 10.03
CA LYS A 105 4.81 9.23 9.63
C LYS A 105 4.61 7.99 8.79
N ARG A 106 5.51 7.79 7.83
CA ARG A 106 5.57 6.56 7.06
C ARG A 106 6.97 6.30 6.57
N MET A 107 7.26 5.02 6.41
CA MET A 107 8.51 4.52 5.89
C MET A 107 8.20 3.34 4.99
N ARG A 108 8.96 3.21 3.91
CA ARG A 108 8.92 2.05 3.04
C ARG A 108 10.15 1.19 3.25
N VAL A 109 9.93 -0.10 3.28
CA VAL A 109 10.96 -1.14 3.34
C VAL A 109 10.62 -2.16 2.27
N ASN A 110 11.41 -2.21 1.20
CA ASN A 110 11.24 -3.20 0.15
C ASN A 110 12.46 -4.12 0.13
N GLY A 111 12.28 -5.35 -0.36
CA GLY A 111 13.35 -6.31 -0.51
C GLY A 111 12.82 -7.71 -0.75
N ARG A 112 13.47 -8.71 -0.15
CA ARG A 112 13.18 -10.14 -0.35
C ARG A 112 12.65 -10.75 0.93
N ALA A 113 11.55 -11.49 0.86
CA ALA A 113 10.89 -12.07 2.01
C ALA A 113 10.66 -13.57 1.89
N ARG A 114 10.76 -14.26 3.03
CA ARG A 114 10.45 -15.68 3.20
C ARG A 114 9.86 -15.94 4.59
N SER A 115 8.94 -16.89 4.70
CA SER A 115 8.43 -17.39 5.97
C SER A 115 9.47 -18.30 6.67
N ARG A 116 9.65 -18.10 7.98
CA ARG A 116 10.49 -18.94 8.84
C ARG A 116 9.67 -19.31 10.07
N GLY A 117 9.09 -20.50 10.06
CA GLY A 117 8.08 -20.89 11.06
C GLY A 117 6.85 -20.00 10.91
N ASN A 118 6.46 -19.30 11.98
CA ASN A 118 5.32 -18.37 12.00
C ASN A 118 5.72 -16.89 11.77
N ARG A 119 6.94 -16.65 11.31
CA ARG A 119 7.51 -15.30 11.12
C ARG A 119 7.75 -15.01 9.66
N LEU A 120 7.53 -13.77 9.24
CA LEU A 120 8.01 -13.25 7.98
C LEU A 120 9.40 -12.63 8.19
N VAL A 121 10.41 -13.12 7.48
CA VAL A 121 11.76 -12.56 7.50
C VAL A 121 11.99 -11.83 6.19
N VAL A 122 12.41 -10.58 6.26
CA VAL A 122 12.61 -9.68 5.12
C VAL A 122 14.04 -9.18 5.12
N HIS A 123 14.78 -9.48 4.05
CA HIS A 123 16.09 -8.89 3.78
C HIS A 123 15.90 -7.61 2.97
N THR A 124 16.35 -6.49 3.51
CA THR A 124 16.06 -5.16 2.99
C THR A 124 16.94 -4.81 1.80
N GLU A 125 16.33 -4.27 0.76
CA GLU A 125 17.01 -3.72 -0.42
C GLU A 125 16.81 -2.20 -0.53
N GLN A 126 15.71 -1.70 0.03
CA GLN A 126 15.33 -0.30 -0.01
C GLN A 126 14.66 0.10 1.30
N VAL A 127 15.23 1.06 2.02
CA VAL A 127 14.71 1.60 3.29
C VAL A 127 14.72 3.11 3.21
N TYR A 128 13.54 3.74 3.34
CA TYR A 128 13.44 5.19 3.24
C TYR A 128 12.14 5.73 3.82
N SER A 129 12.21 6.95 4.36
CA SER A 129 11.04 7.68 4.87
C SER A 129 10.37 8.48 3.75
N ASN A 130 9.03 8.55 3.77
CA ASN A 130 8.27 9.37 2.82
C ASN A 130 7.62 10.57 3.52
N CYS A 131 7.26 11.59 2.74
CA CYS A 131 6.63 12.80 3.24
C CYS A 131 5.26 12.51 3.92
N PRO A 132 4.82 13.35 4.87
CA PRO A 132 3.59 13.15 5.64
C PRO A 132 2.30 13.51 4.87
N LYS A 133 2.42 13.99 3.62
CA LYS A 133 1.28 14.50 2.85
C LYS A 133 0.20 13.45 2.68
N TYR A 134 -1.05 13.90 2.75
CA TYR A 134 -2.27 13.12 2.53
C TYR A 134 -2.56 12.04 3.57
N ILE A 135 -1.74 11.90 4.63
CA ILE A 135 -2.03 10.98 5.73
C ILE A 135 -3.07 11.62 6.64
N GLN A 136 -4.22 10.97 6.73
CA GLN A 136 -5.29 11.34 7.66
C GLN A 136 -4.90 10.84 9.06
N THR A 137 -5.08 11.67 10.10
CA THR A 137 -4.73 11.21 11.45
C THR A 137 -5.75 10.21 11.95
N ARG A 138 -5.26 9.19 12.63
CA ARG A 138 -6.05 8.19 13.33
C ARG A 138 -5.30 7.76 14.57
N ALA A 139 -5.99 7.63 15.69
CA ALA A 139 -5.42 7.09 16.92
C ALA A 139 -5.83 5.62 17.06
N HIS A 140 -4.93 4.78 17.57
CA HIS A 140 -5.31 3.44 18.01
C HIS A 140 -6.32 3.57 19.15
N ALA A 141 -7.44 2.87 19.02
CA ALA A 141 -8.57 2.95 19.95
C ALA A 141 -8.65 1.71 20.84
N ALA A 142 -8.56 0.52 20.24
CA ALA A 142 -8.66 -0.75 20.94
C ALA A 142 -8.07 -1.90 20.12
N ASP A 143 -7.76 -2.99 20.81
CA ASP A 143 -7.57 -4.31 20.20
C ASP A 143 -8.79 -5.14 20.57
N LEU A 144 -9.64 -5.45 19.60
CA LEU A 144 -10.81 -6.30 19.81
C LEU A 144 -10.45 -7.77 19.57
N PRO A 145 -11.08 -8.72 20.28
CA PRO A 145 -10.90 -10.13 20.00
C PRO A 145 -11.13 -10.41 18.52
N SER A 146 -10.29 -11.28 17.94
CA SER A 146 -10.49 -11.69 16.56
C SER A 146 -11.87 -12.34 16.44
N THR A 147 -12.78 -11.70 15.70
CA THR A 147 -14.05 -12.30 15.35
C THR A 147 -13.81 -13.43 14.35
N ARG A 148 -14.82 -14.28 14.11
CA ARG A 148 -14.71 -15.33 13.09
C ARG A 148 -14.41 -14.68 11.74
N ARG A 149 -13.18 -14.86 11.28
CA ARG A 149 -12.70 -14.37 9.99
C ARG A 149 -13.42 -15.13 8.87
N SER A 150 -14.00 -14.40 7.93
CA SER A 150 -14.60 -14.99 6.73
C SER A 150 -14.17 -14.20 5.51
N ALA A 151 -13.64 -14.92 4.52
CA ALA A 151 -13.22 -14.36 3.24
C ALA A 151 -14.28 -14.67 2.18
N VAL A 152 -14.67 -13.66 1.42
CA VAL A 152 -15.57 -13.78 0.27
C VAL A 152 -14.84 -13.26 -0.95
N VAL A 153 -14.80 -14.08 -2.01
CA VAL A 153 -14.13 -13.77 -3.28
C VAL A 153 -15.18 -13.50 -4.35
N THR A 154 -15.06 -12.38 -5.06
CA THR A 154 -15.92 -12.02 -6.18
C THR A 154 -15.09 -11.48 -7.35
N GLY A 155 -15.65 -11.51 -8.56
CA GLY A 155 -15.05 -10.85 -9.73
C GLY A 155 -15.37 -9.36 -9.82
N ASP A 156 -16.51 -8.96 -9.24
CA ASP A 156 -17.06 -7.61 -9.31
C ASP A 156 -17.23 -7.00 -7.92
N LEU A 157 -17.16 -5.67 -7.84
CA LEU A 157 -17.50 -4.92 -6.65
C LEU A 157 -19.02 -4.92 -6.44
N THR A 158 -19.46 -5.43 -5.30
CA THR A 158 -20.85 -5.27 -4.85
C THR A 158 -21.16 -3.80 -4.57
N THR A 159 -22.44 -3.42 -4.58
CA THR A 159 -22.84 -2.03 -4.28
C THR A 159 -22.37 -1.57 -2.89
N GLY A 160 -22.27 -2.49 -1.91
CA GLY A 160 -21.71 -2.18 -0.59
C GLY A 160 -20.22 -1.84 -0.64
N GLN A 161 -19.44 -2.63 -1.38
CA GLN A 161 -18.00 -2.40 -1.58
C GLN A 161 -17.75 -1.11 -2.38
N GLN A 162 -18.57 -0.81 -3.38
CA GLN A 162 -18.49 0.46 -4.13
C GLN A 162 -18.70 1.66 -3.20
N ARG A 163 -19.70 1.62 -2.31
CA ARG A 163 -19.92 2.66 -1.29
C ARG A 163 -18.75 2.79 -0.31
N TRP A 164 -18.19 1.66 0.13
CA TRP A 164 -17.03 1.66 1.01
C TRP A 164 -15.83 2.35 0.34
N ILE A 165 -15.51 1.98 -0.91
CA ILE A 165 -14.41 2.60 -1.66
C ILE A 165 -14.66 4.10 -1.86
N ALA A 166 -15.87 4.50 -2.24
CA ALA A 166 -16.21 5.91 -2.43
C ALA A 166 -16.10 6.72 -1.12
N ALA A 167 -16.42 6.13 0.02
CA ALA A 167 -16.33 6.78 1.33
C ALA A 167 -14.91 6.78 1.92
N ALA A 168 -13.98 6.00 1.36
CA ALA A 168 -12.63 5.89 1.89
C ALA A 168 -11.86 7.21 1.71
N ASP A 169 -11.16 7.63 2.76
CA ASP A 169 -10.19 8.75 2.72
C ASP A 169 -8.73 8.28 2.56
N THR A 170 -8.54 6.96 2.63
CA THR A 170 -7.25 6.28 2.63
C THR A 170 -7.40 4.90 1.98
N PHE A 171 -6.47 4.57 1.08
CA PHE A 171 -6.24 3.20 0.65
C PHE A 171 -4.74 2.95 0.46
N PHE A 172 -4.39 1.67 0.34
CA PHE A 172 -3.02 1.25 0.06
C PHE A 172 -2.95 0.56 -1.29
N ILE A 173 -1.82 0.71 -1.97
CA ILE A 173 -1.56 0.11 -3.27
C ILE A 173 -0.27 -0.70 -3.22
N GLY A 174 -0.35 -1.94 -3.68
CA GLY A 174 0.75 -2.86 -3.90
C GLY A 174 1.04 -2.97 -5.38
N THR A 175 2.29 -2.76 -5.78
CA THR A 175 2.74 -2.89 -7.18
C THR A 175 3.94 -3.82 -7.24
N TYR A 176 4.13 -4.45 -8.39
CA TYR A 176 5.26 -5.34 -8.64
C TYR A 176 5.71 -5.19 -10.10
N ALA A 177 7.02 -5.17 -10.33
CA ALA A 177 7.60 -5.30 -11.66
C ALA A 177 8.76 -6.30 -11.61
N ALA A 178 8.73 -7.29 -12.50
CA ALA A 178 9.78 -8.32 -12.56
C ALA A 178 11.16 -7.69 -12.76
N GLY A 179 12.13 -8.10 -11.93
CA GLY A 179 13.48 -7.53 -11.92
C GLY A 179 13.62 -6.15 -11.25
N HIS A 180 12.53 -5.57 -10.75
CA HIS A 180 12.50 -4.27 -10.08
C HIS A 180 11.85 -4.31 -8.68
N GLY A 181 11.29 -5.45 -8.30
CA GLY A 181 10.76 -5.71 -6.97
C GLY A 181 9.31 -5.26 -6.79
N ALA A 182 8.84 -5.38 -5.55
CA ALA A 182 7.52 -4.95 -5.12
C ALA A 182 7.58 -3.66 -4.29
N ASP A 183 6.50 -2.89 -4.30
CA ASP A 183 6.34 -1.64 -3.54
C ASP A 183 4.94 -1.55 -2.95
N ALA A 184 4.85 -1.20 -1.66
CA ALA A 184 3.61 -0.85 -0.99
C ALA A 184 3.55 0.66 -0.71
N SER A 185 2.42 1.28 -1.00
CA SER A 185 2.24 2.72 -0.84
C SER A 185 0.87 3.08 -0.29
N HIS A 186 0.83 4.21 0.42
CA HIS A 186 -0.40 4.86 0.87
C HIS A 186 -0.87 5.90 -0.16
N ARG A 187 -2.18 5.96 -0.38
CA ARG A 187 -2.90 7.03 -1.10
C ARG A 187 -4.00 7.57 -0.18
N GLY A 188 -4.11 8.89 -0.11
CA GLY A 188 -5.12 9.54 0.73
C GLY A 188 -5.67 10.80 0.07
N GLY A 189 -6.90 11.14 0.45
CA GLY A 189 -7.64 12.31 0.00
C GLY A 189 -8.90 12.50 0.85
N ASN A 190 -9.76 13.45 0.49
CA ASN A 190 -11.09 13.52 1.08
C ASN A 190 -11.97 12.39 0.52
N PRO A 191 -12.97 11.87 1.27
CA PRO A 191 -13.94 10.92 0.74
C PRO A 191 -14.48 11.37 -0.63
N GLY A 192 -14.60 10.42 -1.56
CA GLY A 192 -14.90 10.68 -2.96
C GLY A 192 -13.68 10.86 -3.87
N PHE A 193 -12.45 10.93 -3.33
CA PHE A 193 -11.24 11.03 -4.16
C PHE A 193 -10.99 9.77 -5.00
N VAL A 194 -11.54 8.62 -4.59
CA VAL A 194 -11.65 7.43 -5.45
C VAL A 194 -13.05 7.41 -6.05
N THR A 195 -13.13 7.70 -7.35
CA THR A 195 -14.38 7.62 -8.10
C THR A 195 -14.65 6.18 -8.49
N VAL A 196 -15.88 5.72 -8.27
CA VAL A 196 -16.37 4.40 -8.67
C VAL A 196 -17.40 4.60 -9.77
N THR A 197 -17.08 4.22 -11.01
CA THR A 197 -17.97 4.44 -12.16
C THR A 197 -18.70 3.17 -12.61
N GLY A 198 -18.51 2.06 -11.89
CA GLY A 198 -19.18 0.79 -12.15
C GLY A 198 -18.60 -0.35 -11.31
N PRO A 199 -19.12 -1.57 -11.47
CA PRO A 199 -18.72 -2.74 -10.65
C PRO A 199 -17.25 -3.15 -10.84
N ARG A 200 -16.58 -2.65 -11.89
CA ARG A 200 -15.18 -2.99 -12.19
C ARG A 200 -14.29 -1.78 -12.50
N ARG A 201 -14.74 -0.56 -12.21
CA ARG A 201 -14.07 0.67 -12.69
C ARG A 201 -13.85 1.65 -11.55
N LEU A 202 -12.59 1.89 -11.25
CA LEU A 202 -12.15 2.88 -10.27
C LEU A 202 -11.26 3.92 -10.95
N THR A 203 -11.29 5.15 -10.47
CA THR A 203 -10.35 6.20 -10.86
C THR A 203 -9.94 6.99 -9.62
N TRP A 204 -8.65 7.31 -9.48
CA TRP A 204 -8.18 8.23 -8.43
C TRP A 204 -7.07 9.14 -8.94
N PRO A 205 -6.86 10.31 -8.32
CA PRO A 205 -5.78 11.23 -8.68
C PRO A 205 -4.42 10.81 -8.09
N ASP A 206 -3.35 11.02 -8.85
CA ASP A 206 -1.98 11.06 -8.32
C ASP A 206 -1.64 12.51 -7.97
N TYR A 207 -1.55 12.77 -6.66
CA TYR A 207 -1.19 14.09 -6.13
C TYR A 207 0.32 14.29 -6.01
N ALA A 208 0.75 15.54 -5.91
CA ALA A 208 2.15 15.92 -5.81
C ALA A 208 2.85 15.34 -4.56
N GLY A 209 3.67 14.31 -4.78
CA GLY A 209 4.45 13.62 -3.76
C GLY A 209 5.93 14.05 -3.68
N ASN A 210 6.81 13.07 -3.50
CA ASN A 210 8.27 13.23 -3.40
C ASN A 210 9.02 12.90 -4.70
N ALA A 211 8.30 12.76 -5.82
CA ALA A 211 8.84 12.47 -7.16
C ALA A 211 9.76 11.24 -7.26
N MET A 212 9.69 10.28 -6.32
CA MET A 212 10.38 8.99 -6.47
C MET A 212 9.71 8.11 -7.53
N TYR A 213 8.39 8.20 -7.66
CA TYR A 213 7.59 7.45 -8.63
C TYR A 213 7.71 5.92 -8.59
N MET A 214 8.18 5.31 -7.50
CA MET A 214 8.29 3.83 -7.35
C MET A 214 7.02 3.10 -7.83
N THR A 215 5.86 3.47 -7.28
CA THR A 215 4.56 2.88 -7.62
C THR A 215 4.21 3.10 -9.10
N LEU A 216 4.34 4.34 -9.62
CA LEU A 216 3.99 4.63 -11.02
C LEU A 216 5.00 4.05 -12.01
N GLY A 217 6.26 3.91 -11.60
CA GLY A 217 7.31 3.28 -12.36
C GLY A 217 7.04 1.79 -12.52
N ASN A 218 6.63 1.11 -11.44
CA ASN A 218 6.16 -0.27 -11.53
C ASN A 218 4.95 -0.37 -12.47
N LEU A 219 3.95 0.49 -12.31
CA LEU A 219 2.76 0.52 -13.19
C LEU A 219 3.09 0.78 -14.67
N GLN A 220 4.16 1.53 -14.95
CA GLN A 220 4.62 1.80 -16.30
C GLN A 220 5.21 0.56 -17.00
N LEU A 221 5.73 -0.40 -16.23
CA LEU A 221 6.27 -1.66 -16.77
C LEU A 221 5.29 -2.82 -16.64
N GLN A 222 4.49 -2.84 -15.58
CA GLN A 222 3.53 -3.88 -15.26
C GLN A 222 2.23 -3.23 -14.77
N PRO A 223 1.15 -3.23 -15.56
CA PRO A 223 -0.08 -2.54 -15.18
C PRO A 223 -0.81 -3.21 -14.01
N ARG A 224 -0.44 -4.43 -13.60
CA ARG A 224 -1.10 -5.14 -12.50
C ARG A 224 -0.76 -4.52 -11.13
N CYS A 225 -1.77 -4.23 -10.33
CA CYS A 225 -1.61 -3.78 -8.94
C CYS A 225 -2.74 -4.26 -8.04
N GLY A 226 -2.45 -4.35 -6.74
CA GLY A 226 -3.43 -4.62 -5.69
C GLY A 226 -3.77 -3.35 -4.93
N LEU A 227 -5.04 -3.18 -4.57
CA LEU A 227 -5.54 -2.14 -3.70
C LEU A 227 -6.01 -2.78 -2.39
N LEU A 228 -5.82 -2.08 -1.28
CA LEU A 228 -6.28 -2.48 0.03
C LEU A 228 -7.02 -1.31 0.68
N PHE A 229 -8.29 -1.54 1.01
CA PHE A 229 -9.12 -0.65 1.81
C PHE A 229 -9.34 -1.28 3.18
N LEU A 230 -9.20 -0.45 4.22
CA LEU A 230 -9.42 -0.86 5.60
C LEU A 230 -10.68 -0.21 6.14
N ASP A 231 -11.51 -0.99 6.81
CA ASP A 231 -12.52 -0.50 7.73
C ASP A 231 -11.83 -0.36 9.08
N TRP A 232 -11.41 0.86 9.39
CA TRP A 232 -10.63 1.18 10.58
C TRP A 232 -11.40 0.97 11.89
N GLU A 233 -12.74 0.98 11.83
CA GLU A 233 -13.65 0.93 12.99
C GLU A 233 -14.22 -0.47 13.25
N HIS A 234 -14.35 -1.29 12.20
CA HIS A 234 -14.86 -2.67 12.33
C HIS A 234 -13.82 -3.74 11.99
N GLY A 235 -12.62 -3.33 11.54
CA GLY A 235 -11.50 -4.22 11.24
C GLY A 235 -11.74 -5.13 10.04
N HIS A 236 -12.61 -4.75 9.13
CA HIS A 236 -12.80 -5.45 7.86
C HIS A 236 -11.74 -5.01 6.85
N THR A 237 -11.34 -5.91 5.95
CA THR A 237 -10.41 -5.58 4.87
C THR A 237 -11.04 -5.89 3.51
N LEU A 238 -10.74 -5.04 2.52
CA LEU A 238 -11.16 -5.23 1.14
C LEU A 238 -9.93 -5.14 0.25
N HIS A 239 -9.55 -6.28 -0.30
CA HIS A 239 -8.43 -6.44 -1.22
C HIS A 239 -8.98 -6.48 -2.63
N VAL A 240 -8.41 -5.71 -3.54
CA VAL A 240 -8.86 -5.63 -4.94
C VAL A 240 -7.64 -5.74 -5.84
N THR A 241 -7.55 -6.75 -6.68
CA THR A 241 -6.49 -6.85 -7.70
C THR A 241 -7.06 -6.49 -9.07
N GLY A 242 -6.20 -5.97 -9.95
CA GLY A 242 -6.60 -5.53 -11.27
C GLY A 242 -5.50 -4.81 -12.02
N ARG A 243 -5.89 -4.03 -13.03
CA ARG A 243 -4.95 -3.32 -13.91
C ARG A 243 -5.14 -1.83 -13.81
N ALA A 244 -4.06 -1.10 -13.52
CA ALA A 244 -4.01 0.34 -13.55
C ALA A 244 -3.43 0.86 -14.88
N ARG A 245 -3.99 1.97 -15.36
CA ARG A 245 -3.45 2.79 -16.44
C ARG A 245 -3.26 4.21 -15.95
N ILE A 246 -2.08 4.76 -16.23
CA ILE A 246 -1.78 6.16 -15.96
C ILE A 246 -2.37 7.00 -17.11
N ASP A 247 -3.31 7.87 -16.76
CA ASP A 247 -3.91 8.82 -17.69
C ASP A 247 -3.13 10.14 -17.66
N TRP A 248 -2.69 10.57 -18.84
CA TRP A 248 -1.86 11.77 -19.01
C TRP A 248 -2.62 12.92 -19.66
N ASP A 249 -3.94 12.82 -19.81
CA ASP A 249 -4.77 13.87 -20.35
C ASP A 249 -4.83 15.06 -19.36
N PRO A 250 -4.28 16.23 -19.73
CA PRO A 250 -4.27 17.39 -18.86
C PRO A 250 -5.69 17.93 -18.59
N GLY A 251 -6.65 17.72 -19.50
CA GLY A 251 -8.04 18.12 -19.31
C GLY A 251 -8.73 17.31 -18.21
N ARG A 252 -8.52 15.99 -18.20
CA ARG A 252 -9.04 15.12 -17.13
C ARG A 252 -8.40 15.44 -15.78
N ALA A 253 -7.08 15.62 -15.74
CA ALA A 253 -6.37 15.98 -14.52
C ALA A 253 -6.78 17.37 -14.02
N GLY A 254 -6.91 18.36 -14.91
CA GLY A 254 -7.31 19.72 -14.58
C GLY A 254 -8.72 19.86 -14.01
N ALA A 255 -9.59 18.88 -14.26
CA ALA A 255 -10.93 18.81 -13.67
C ALA A 255 -10.94 18.30 -12.22
N VAL A 256 -9.83 17.77 -11.71
CA VAL A 256 -9.73 17.22 -10.34
C VAL A 256 -8.72 18.05 -9.53
N PRO A 257 -9.16 18.74 -8.46
CA PRO A 257 -8.28 19.59 -7.67
C PRO A 257 -7.00 18.88 -7.20
N GLY A 258 -5.85 19.51 -7.48
CA GLY A 258 -4.53 19.01 -7.08
C GLY A 258 -4.01 17.78 -7.82
N ALA A 259 -4.76 17.20 -8.75
CA ALA A 259 -4.32 16.05 -9.54
C ALA A 259 -3.21 16.44 -10.52
N GLN A 260 -2.11 15.68 -10.52
CA GLN A 260 -1.08 15.79 -11.58
C GLN A 260 -1.40 14.91 -12.78
N ARG A 261 -2.22 13.87 -12.54
CA ARG A 261 -2.66 12.83 -13.48
C ARG A 261 -3.72 11.98 -12.78
N LEU A 262 -4.47 11.21 -13.56
CA LEU A 262 -5.42 10.23 -13.02
C LEU A 262 -4.90 8.82 -13.24
N ILE A 263 -5.28 7.92 -12.35
CA ILE A 263 -5.04 6.50 -12.49
C ILE A 263 -6.39 5.84 -12.66
N ASP A 264 -6.63 5.25 -13.84
CA ASP A 264 -7.80 4.42 -14.08
C ASP A 264 -7.47 2.98 -13.73
N PHE A 265 -8.41 2.26 -13.14
CA PHE A 265 -8.20 0.89 -12.68
C PHE A 265 -9.39 0.00 -13.03
N ASP A 266 -9.08 -1.10 -13.71
CA ASP A 266 -10.00 -2.17 -14.05
C ASP A 266 -9.86 -3.30 -13.05
N VAL A 267 -10.92 -3.56 -12.28
CA VAL A 267 -10.97 -4.63 -11.28
C VAL A 267 -10.94 -5.99 -11.98
N GLU A 268 -10.10 -6.90 -11.49
CA GLU A 268 -10.04 -8.31 -11.92
C GLU A 268 -10.68 -9.25 -10.88
N GLN A 269 -10.35 -9.05 -9.60
CA GLN A 269 -10.87 -9.85 -8.50
C GLN A 269 -10.91 -9.03 -7.19
N VAL A 270 -11.85 -9.38 -6.33
CA VAL A 270 -12.09 -8.76 -5.03
C VAL A 270 -12.09 -9.84 -3.95
N VAL A 271 -11.42 -9.58 -2.84
CA VAL A 271 -11.47 -10.41 -1.63
C VAL A 271 -11.85 -9.52 -0.45
N GLN A 272 -13.04 -9.74 0.11
CA GLN A 272 -13.46 -9.07 1.33
C GLN A 272 -13.30 -10.01 2.51
N ILE A 273 -12.69 -9.52 3.58
CA ILE A 273 -12.45 -10.28 4.80
C ILE A 273 -13.12 -9.58 5.97
N ALA A 274 -14.19 -10.18 6.49
CA ALA A 274 -14.82 -9.72 7.71
C ALA A 274 -13.91 -10.06 8.91
N GLY A 275 -13.72 -9.08 9.80
CA GLY A 275 -12.80 -9.22 10.93
C GLY A 275 -11.34 -9.48 10.52
N GLY A 276 -10.92 -8.97 9.37
CA GLY A 276 -9.57 -9.17 8.83
C GLY A 276 -8.44 -8.65 9.72
N ILE A 277 -8.70 -7.67 10.60
CA ILE A 277 -7.74 -7.17 11.60
C ILE A 277 -8.41 -6.95 12.98
N PRO A 278 -7.73 -7.26 14.10
CA PRO A 278 -8.29 -7.05 15.45
C PRO A 278 -8.17 -5.62 15.99
N GLN A 279 -7.23 -4.83 15.49
CA GLN A 279 -7.01 -3.44 15.91
C GLN A 279 -8.15 -2.53 15.41
N ARG A 280 -8.47 -1.50 16.19
CA ARG A 280 -9.41 -0.43 15.85
C ARG A 280 -8.74 0.93 15.95
N TRP A 281 -9.17 1.84 15.07
CA TRP A 281 -8.69 3.20 15.08
C TRP A 281 -9.85 4.18 15.01
N SER A 282 -9.72 5.27 15.74
CA SER A 282 -10.64 6.41 15.68
C SER A 282 -10.08 7.45 14.73
N PHE A 283 -10.93 7.94 13.83
CA PHE A 283 -10.61 9.07 12.95
C PHE A 283 -10.24 10.31 13.78
N GLY A 284 -9.19 11.01 13.36
CA GLY A 284 -8.81 12.31 13.92
C GLY A 284 -9.20 13.44 12.98
N GLN A 285 -8.33 13.72 12.01
CA GLN A 285 -8.43 14.87 11.12
C GLN A 285 -7.89 14.55 9.74
N TYR A 286 -8.50 15.15 8.73
CA TYR A 286 -7.94 15.17 7.37
C TYR A 286 -6.58 15.87 7.33
N SER A 287 -5.78 15.50 6.35
CA SER A 287 -4.51 16.11 6.06
C SER A 287 -4.75 17.50 5.51
N ARG A 288 -4.05 18.50 6.04
CA ARG A 288 -4.03 19.86 5.47
C ARG A 288 -3.55 19.92 4.00
N PHE A 289 -2.97 18.82 3.51
CA PHE A 289 -2.50 18.70 2.14
C PHE A 289 -3.56 18.13 1.19
N ASN A 290 -4.68 17.61 1.70
CA ASN A 290 -5.78 17.19 0.84
C ASN A 290 -6.21 18.39 -0.03
N PRO A 291 -6.37 18.22 -1.35
CA PRO A 291 -6.84 19.29 -2.20
C PRO A 291 -8.21 19.78 -1.74
N ALA A 292 -8.43 21.09 -1.85
CA ALA A 292 -9.70 21.74 -1.58
C ALA A 292 -10.72 21.42 -2.68
#